data_AF-A0A8J4DQ64-F1
#
_entry.id   AF-A0A8J4DQ64-F1
#
_cell.length_a   1.000
_cell.length_b   1.000
_cell.length_c   1.000
_cell.angle_alpha   90.00
_cell.angle_beta   90.00
_cell.angle_gamma   90.00
#
_symmetry.space_group_name_H-M   'P 1'
#
loop_
_entity.id
_entity.type
_entity.pdbx_description
1 polymer ?
#
loop_
_entity_poly.entity_id
_entity_poly.type
_entity_poly.pdbx_seq_one_letter_code
_entity_poly.pdbx_strand_id
1 'polypeptide(L)'
;MGLYDTRCAVTGISLFTADAVMVGLARAGAGYRPITLGVAGAYNGYGVLEEITEDRNTALLMAYFDARAADGRLVCDRDYGRRFGVPPRDIESLFGYFERNFCDAPDDRPALALDGRSVVYCMISKLVWDGVAAAHAPERGTVESRFAELFGDSPIAAEIYRPALHEVADGVRDLYAMDAFLRAHGIAWSTPDPEVHGMVYPDEETREFVREARSRFAGEPAVLDALDRYDAQQAALHEDD
;
A
#
# COMPACT_ATOMS: atom_id res chain seq x y z
N MET A 1 18.18 11.65 9.63
CA MET A 1 17.66 10.34 9.19
C MET A 1 17.95 10.29 7.70
N GLY A 2 18.66 9.27 7.23
CA GLY A 2 18.96 9.13 5.79
C GLY A 2 17.74 8.63 5.04
N LEU A 3 17.75 8.81 3.72
CA LEU A 3 16.80 8.12 2.83
C LEU A 3 17.05 6.61 2.93
N TYR A 4 16.00 5.82 2.75
CA TYR A 4 16.06 4.36 2.70
C TYR A 4 15.09 3.81 1.67
N ASP A 5 15.37 2.59 1.21
CA ASP A 5 14.55 1.86 0.26
C ASP A 5 13.44 1.07 0.96
N THR A 6 12.35 0.86 0.24
CA THR A 6 11.28 -0.08 0.59
C THR A 6 11.13 -1.05 -0.57
N ARG A 7 11.12 -2.35 -0.30
CA ARG A 7 10.91 -3.34 -1.36
C ARG A 7 9.42 -3.51 -1.64
N CYS A 8 9.07 -3.64 -2.93
CA CYS A 8 7.72 -3.98 -3.38
C CYS A 8 7.27 -5.28 -2.71
N ALA A 9 6.15 -5.26 -1.97
CA ALA A 9 5.66 -6.42 -1.23
C ALA A 9 5.32 -7.64 -2.12
N VAL A 10 5.07 -7.41 -3.41
CA VAL A 10 4.72 -8.46 -4.38
C VAL A 10 5.96 -9.04 -5.05
N THR A 11 6.76 -8.18 -5.67
CA THR A 11 7.90 -8.60 -6.52
C THR A 11 9.24 -8.55 -5.82
N GLY A 12 9.37 -7.81 -4.73
CA GLY A 12 10.63 -7.63 -4.01
C GLY A 12 11.62 -6.66 -4.67
N ILE A 13 11.24 -5.99 -5.77
CA ILE A 13 12.07 -4.94 -6.38
C ILE A 13 12.16 -3.71 -5.48
N SER A 14 13.23 -2.94 -5.63
CA SER A 14 13.39 -1.63 -4.99
C SER A 14 12.26 -0.68 -5.41
N LEU A 15 11.81 0.17 -4.48
CA LEU A 15 10.86 1.26 -4.79
C LEU A 15 11.52 2.64 -4.71
N PHE A 16 12.83 2.69 -4.44
CA PHE A 16 13.56 3.93 -4.16
C PHE A 16 13.33 5.05 -5.18
N THR A 17 13.15 4.71 -6.45
CA THR A 17 12.96 5.64 -7.57
C THR A 17 11.67 5.38 -8.36
N ALA A 18 10.77 4.54 -7.83
CA ALA A 18 9.56 4.15 -8.53
C ALA A 18 8.31 4.67 -7.83
N ASP A 19 7.32 5.06 -8.64
CA ASP A 19 5.96 5.26 -8.13
C ASP A 19 5.44 3.97 -7.49
N ALA A 20 4.64 4.14 -6.44
CA ALA A 20 4.10 3.05 -5.68
C ALA A 20 2.63 3.26 -5.33
N VAL A 21 1.97 2.16 -4.98
CA VAL A 21 0.62 2.09 -4.46
C VAL A 21 0.68 1.59 -3.04
N MET A 22 0.12 2.35 -2.11
CA MET A 22 0.00 1.98 -0.71
C MET A 22 -1.41 1.48 -0.40
N VAL A 23 -1.50 0.39 0.35
CA VAL A 23 -2.75 -0.19 0.86
C VAL A 23 -2.67 -0.30 2.37
N GLY A 24 -3.62 0.28 3.09
CA GLY A 24 -3.76 0.12 4.53
C GLY A 24 -4.23 -1.28 4.88
N LEU A 25 -3.57 -1.90 5.85
CA LEU A 25 -3.80 -3.27 6.30
C LEU A 25 -4.19 -3.32 7.78
N ALA A 26 -5.08 -4.24 8.12
CA ALA A 26 -5.33 -4.64 9.50
C ALA A 26 -4.97 -6.10 9.71
N ARG A 27 -4.55 -6.44 10.92
CA ARG A 27 -4.29 -7.82 11.32
C ARG A 27 -5.59 -8.62 11.34
N ALA A 28 -5.59 -9.77 10.66
CA ALA A 28 -6.70 -10.70 10.57
C ALA A 28 -6.18 -12.14 10.77
N GLY A 29 -6.42 -12.69 11.97
CA GLY A 29 -5.84 -13.97 12.37
C GLY A 29 -4.31 -13.91 12.41
N ALA A 30 -3.66 -14.83 11.69
CA ALA A 30 -2.20 -14.91 11.63
C ALA A 30 -1.56 -13.99 10.57
N GLY A 31 -2.35 -13.34 9.72
CA GLY A 31 -1.85 -12.49 8.64
C GLY A 31 -2.53 -11.12 8.59
N TYR A 32 -2.46 -10.48 7.43
CA TYR A 32 -3.05 -9.18 7.19
C TYR A 32 -4.14 -9.24 6.12
N ARG A 33 -5.07 -8.28 6.18
CA ARG A 33 -6.10 -8.04 5.16
C ARG A 33 -6.18 -6.56 4.85
N PRO A 34 -6.48 -6.19 3.60
CA PRO A 34 -6.69 -4.79 3.23
C PRO A 34 -7.92 -4.22 3.94
N ILE A 35 -7.79 -2.98 4.39
CA ILE A 35 -8.91 -2.18 4.92
C ILE A 35 -9.14 -0.89 4.14
N THR A 36 -8.21 -0.53 3.24
CA THR A 36 -8.34 0.57 2.29
C THR A 36 -8.21 0.06 0.85
N LEU A 37 -8.68 0.86 -0.10
CA LEU A 37 -8.26 0.76 -1.50
C LEU A 37 -6.83 1.31 -1.65
N GLY A 38 -6.21 1.02 -2.79
CA GLY A 38 -4.87 1.52 -3.12
C GLY A 38 -4.84 3.03 -3.34
N VAL A 39 -3.79 3.70 -2.86
CA VAL A 39 -3.49 5.10 -3.13
C VAL A 39 -2.12 5.18 -3.77
N ALA A 40 -2.03 5.85 -4.93
CA ALA A 40 -0.80 5.98 -5.68
C ALA A 40 -0.05 7.29 -5.34
N GLY A 41 1.28 7.25 -5.41
CA GLY A 41 2.15 8.40 -5.24
C GLY A 41 3.61 8.03 -5.52
N ALA A 42 4.50 9.02 -5.43
CA ALA A 42 5.94 8.81 -5.51
C ALA A 42 6.46 8.31 -4.16
N TYR A 43 7.43 7.40 -4.15
CA TYR A 43 8.08 6.99 -2.91
C TYR A 43 9.04 8.07 -2.41
N ASN A 44 8.89 8.51 -1.16
CA ASN A 44 9.64 9.67 -0.64
C ASN A 44 11.00 9.33 0.00
N GLY A 45 11.43 8.07 -0.05
CA GLY A 45 12.66 7.61 0.60
C GLY A 45 12.58 7.51 2.14
N TYR A 46 11.40 7.67 2.74
CA TYR A 46 11.14 7.55 4.18
C TYR A 46 9.95 6.62 4.47
N GLY A 47 9.79 5.57 3.66
CA GLY A 47 8.81 4.50 3.96
C GLY A 47 7.36 4.85 3.62
N VAL A 48 7.09 6.05 3.07
CA VAL A 48 5.75 6.50 2.70
C VAL A 48 5.72 7.09 1.29
N LEU A 49 4.52 7.51 0.86
CA LEU A 49 4.31 8.18 -0.42
C LEU A 49 4.28 9.70 -0.24
N GLU A 50 4.72 10.41 -1.28
CA GLU A 50 4.52 11.83 -1.51
C GLU A 50 3.91 12.05 -2.91
N GLU A 51 3.62 13.31 -3.24
CA GLU A 51 3.03 13.69 -4.53
C GLU A 51 1.71 12.94 -4.85
N ILE A 52 0.96 12.62 -3.79
CA ILE A 52 -0.30 11.88 -3.91
C ILE A 52 -1.32 12.76 -4.62
N THR A 53 -1.86 12.27 -5.74
CA THR A 53 -3.00 12.91 -6.39
C THR A 53 -4.26 12.60 -5.59
N GLU A 54 -4.81 13.61 -4.93
CA GLU A 54 -6.05 13.46 -4.16
C GLU A 54 -7.25 13.17 -5.08
N ASP A 55 -8.04 12.18 -4.68
CA ASP A 55 -9.20 11.72 -5.41
C ASP A 55 -10.36 11.40 -4.45
N ARG A 56 -11.40 10.73 -4.96
CA ARG A 56 -12.54 10.35 -4.14
C ARG A 56 -12.17 9.34 -3.04
N ASN A 57 -11.23 8.42 -3.31
CA ASN A 57 -10.78 7.44 -2.34
C ASN A 57 -10.03 8.12 -1.18
N THR A 58 -9.07 9.01 -1.48
CA THR A 58 -8.34 9.73 -0.42
C THR A 58 -9.26 10.61 0.41
N ALA A 59 -10.24 11.28 -0.21
CA ALA A 59 -11.24 12.06 0.50
C ALA A 59 -12.11 11.21 1.45
N LEU A 60 -12.53 10.01 1.04
CA LEU A 60 -13.29 9.09 1.89
C LEU A 60 -12.46 8.56 3.06
N LEU A 61 -11.18 8.26 2.83
CA LEU A 61 -10.25 7.87 3.88
C LEU A 61 -10.10 8.96 4.93
N MET A 62 -9.79 10.20 4.51
CA MET A 62 -9.65 11.32 5.43
C MET A 62 -10.93 11.57 6.23
N ALA A 63 -12.08 11.61 5.55
CA ALA A 63 -13.37 11.77 6.22
C ALA A 63 -13.67 10.67 7.26
N TYR A 64 -13.29 9.43 6.96
CA TYR A 64 -13.45 8.32 7.91
C TYR A 64 -12.55 8.49 9.13
N PHE A 65 -11.25 8.71 8.95
CA PHE A 65 -10.31 8.83 10.06
C PHE A 65 -10.60 10.07 10.95
N ASP A 66 -11.02 11.18 10.35
CA ASP A 66 -11.51 12.35 11.09
C ASP A 66 -12.74 12.02 11.95
N ALA A 67 -13.72 11.32 11.38
CA ALA A 67 -14.91 10.91 12.12
C ALA A 67 -14.59 9.94 13.27
N ARG A 68 -13.66 9.01 13.06
CA ARG A 68 -13.20 8.08 14.10
C ARG A 68 -12.35 8.76 15.18
N ALA A 69 -11.64 9.85 14.86
CA ALA A 69 -11.00 10.67 15.88
C ALA A 69 -12.03 11.42 16.73
N ALA A 70 -13.06 11.98 16.09
CA ALA A 70 -14.11 12.73 16.79
C ALA A 70 -14.92 11.87 17.77
N ASP A 71 -15.13 10.58 17.47
CA ASP A 71 -15.85 9.64 18.34
C ASP A 71 -14.93 8.81 19.27
N GLY A 72 -13.61 9.03 19.20
CA GLY A 72 -12.62 8.38 20.05
C GLY A 72 -12.24 6.94 19.65
N ARG A 73 -12.73 6.44 18.51
CA ARG A 73 -12.31 5.14 17.95
C ARG A 73 -10.93 5.17 17.32
N LEU A 74 -10.45 6.35 16.91
CA LEU A 74 -9.08 6.59 16.48
C LEU A 74 -8.26 7.23 17.60
N VAL A 75 -7.20 6.55 18.02
CA VAL A 75 -6.24 7.04 19.00
C VAL A 75 -4.89 7.20 18.32
N CYS A 76 -4.35 8.42 18.33
CA CYS A 76 -3.01 8.69 17.83
C CYS A 76 -2.04 8.91 19.00
N ASP A 77 -0.80 8.49 18.83
CA ASP A 77 0.30 8.83 19.73
C ASP A 77 0.49 10.36 19.79
N ARG A 78 0.52 10.90 21.00
CA ARG A 78 0.56 12.35 21.22
C ARG A 78 1.87 12.98 20.83
N ASP A 79 2.98 12.26 20.97
CA ASP A 79 4.32 12.81 20.68
C ASP A 79 4.55 12.85 19.18
N TYR A 80 4.15 11.80 18.46
CA TYR A 80 4.15 11.76 17.01
C TYR A 80 3.15 12.76 16.40
N GLY A 81 1.97 12.88 17.01
CA GLY A 81 0.93 13.81 16.57
C GLY A 81 1.27 15.29 16.66
N ARG A 82 2.32 15.69 17.40
CA ARG A 82 2.84 17.07 17.34
C ARG A 82 3.38 17.42 15.96
N ARG A 83 3.95 16.44 15.24
CA ARG A 83 4.56 16.63 13.93
C ARG A 83 3.55 16.41 12.79
N PHE A 84 2.68 15.41 12.91
CA PHE A 84 1.80 14.94 11.82
C PHE A 84 0.30 15.21 12.06
N GLY A 85 -0.07 15.80 13.20
CA GLY A 85 -1.46 16.12 13.57
C GLY A 85 -2.16 15.01 14.36
N VAL A 86 -3.17 15.40 15.15
CA VAL A 86 -4.10 14.48 15.83
C VAL A 86 -5.54 15.01 15.61
N PRO A 87 -6.34 14.44 14.68
CA PRO A 87 -6.00 13.38 13.71
C PRO A 87 -4.96 13.82 12.65
N PRO A 88 -4.47 12.87 11.81
CA PRO A 88 -3.61 13.19 10.67
C PRO A 88 -4.23 14.28 9.79
N ARG A 89 -3.44 15.24 9.31
CA ARG A 89 -3.95 16.43 8.60
C ARG A 89 -4.29 16.19 7.13
N ASP A 90 -3.61 15.23 6.53
CA ASP A 90 -3.65 14.88 5.11
C ASP A 90 -3.33 13.39 4.95
N ILE A 91 -3.47 12.90 3.71
CA ILE A 91 -3.29 11.49 3.37
C ILE A 91 -1.84 11.03 3.58
N GLU A 92 -0.87 11.89 3.32
CA GLU A 92 0.56 11.62 3.56
C GLU A 92 0.83 11.45 5.06
N SER A 93 0.27 12.32 5.91
CA SER A 93 0.37 12.21 7.37
C SER A 93 -0.30 10.92 7.87
N LEU A 94 -1.45 10.53 7.31
CA LEU A 94 -2.12 9.27 7.65
C LEU A 94 -1.22 8.07 7.35
N PHE A 95 -0.55 8.06 6.19
CA PHE A 95 0.41 7.03 5.83
C PHE A 95 1.68 7.07 6.67
N GLY A 96 2.12 8.25 7.10
CA GLY A 96 3.15 8.41 8.13
C GLY A 96 2.84 7.64 9.40
N TYR A 97 1.59 7.68 9.86
CA TYR A 97 1.16 6.88 11.01
C TYR A 97 1.18 5.37 10.74
N PHE A 98 0.81 4.92 9.53
CA PHE A 98 0.86 3.49 9.18
C PHE A 98 2.29 2.98 9.09
N GLU A 99 3.21 3.78 8.54
CA GLU A 99 4.65 3.50 8.54
C GLU A 99 5.18 3.43 9.97
N ARG A 100 4.83 4.39 10.81
CA ARG A 100 5.28 4.43 12.19
C ARG A 100 4.83 3.21 13.00
N ASN A 101 3.61 2.75 12.74
CA ASN A 101 3.05 1.52 13.32
C ASN A 101 3.84 0.26 12.94
N PHE A 102 4.53 0.28 11.80
CA PHE A 102 5.34 -0.83 11.33
C PHE A 102 6.79 -0.75 11.86
N CYS A 103 7.42 0.42 11.82
CA CYS A 103 8.86 0.54 12.06
C CYS A 103 9.24 0.75 13.52
N ASP A 104 8.55 1.67 14.20
CA ASP A 104 9.05 2.27 15.44
C ASP A 104 8.09 2.14 16.62
N ALA A 105 6.81 1.89 16.36
CA ALA A 105 5.81 1.76 17.41
C ALA A 105 5.78 0.31 17.94
N PRO A 106 5.90 0.10 19.27
CA PRO A 106 5.72 -1.23 19.83
C PRO A 106 4.24 -1.65 19.69
N ASP A 107 4.00 -2.97 19.56
CA ASP A 107 2.66 -3.56 19.41
C ASP A 107 1.66 -3.08 20.49
N ASP A 108 2.15 -2.79 21.70
CA ASP A 108 1.34 -2.37 22.84
C ASP A 108 1.05 -0.86 22.89
N ARG A 109 1.74 -0.06 22.06
CA ARG A 109 1.58 1.39 21.94
C ARG A 109 1.76 1.83 20.48
N PRO A 110 0.79 1.53 19.61
CA PRO A 110 0.84 1.94 18.21
C PRO A 110 0.84 3.47 18.08
N ALA A 111 1.50 3.98 17.05
CA ALA A 111 1.42 5.37 16.65
C ALA A 111 -0.02 5.77 16.29
N LEU A 112 -0.78 4.86 15.70
CA LEU A 112 -2.21 5.02 15.43
C LEU A 112 -2.94 3.70 15.70
N ALA A 113 -3.93 3.73 16.58
CA ALA A 113 -4.85 2.64 16.84
C ALA A 113 -6.26 3.00 16.37
N LEU A 114 -6.84 2.16 15.52
CA LEU A 114 -8.25 2.20 15.14
C LEU A 114 -8.98 1.03 15.82
N ASP A 115 -10.01 1.33 16.61
CA ASP A 115 -10.74 0.33 17.41
C ASP A 115 -9.80 -0.52 18.29
N GLY A 116 -8.74 0.11 18.81
CA GLY A 116 -7.72 -0.54 19.65
C GLY A 116 -6.73 -1.43 18.88
N ARG A 117 -6.68 -1.35 17.55
CA ARG A 117 -5.77 -2.15 16.71
C ARG A 117 -4.89 -1.25 15.85
N SER A 118 -3.62 -1.64 15.68
CA SER A 118 -2.73 -0.98 14.75
C SER A 118 -3.21 -1.15 13.31
N VAL A 119 -3.07 -0.08 12.54
CA VAL A 119 -3.20 -0.10 11.08
C VAL A 119 -1.81 0.04 10.50
N VAL A 120 -1.39 -0.93 9.70
CA VAL A 120 -0.10 -0.94 8.99
C VAL A 120 -0.34 -0.78 7.50
N TYR A 121 0.69 -0.94 6.68
CA TYR A 121 0.57 -0.75 5.23
C TYR A 121 1.27 -1.86 4.45
N CYS A 122 0.86 -2.02 3.20
CA CYS A 122 1.56 -2.72 2.14
C CYS A 122 1.94 -1.69 1.08
N MET A 123 3.12 -1.83 0.48
CA MET A 123 3.59 -0.97 -0.61
C MET A 123 3.96 -1.81 -1.82
N ILE A 124 3.41 -1.45 -2.97
CA ILE A 124 3.54 -2.20 -4.23
C ILE A 124 3.97 -1.23 -5.31
N SER A 125 4.92 -1.61 -6.18
CA SER A 125 5.27 -0.80 -7.36
C SER A 125 4.02 -0.50 -8.18
N LYS A 126 3.84 0.76 -8.57
CA LYS A 126 2.70 1.18 -9.39
C LYS A 126 2.65 0.46 -10.73
N LEU A 127 3.80 0.21 -11.36
CA LEU A 127 3.88 -0.56 -12.61
C LEU A 127 3.33 -1.98 -12.42
N VAL A 128 3.70 -2.64 -11.32
CA VAL A 128 3.21 -3.98 -10.99
C VAL A 128 1.71 -3.94 -10.68
N TRP A 129 1.27 -2.95 -9.89
CA TRP A 129 -0.14 -2.76 -9.56
C TRP A 129 -1.00 -2.59 -10.81
N ASP A 130 -0.65 -1.64 -11.67
CA ASP A 130 -1.40 -1.32 -12.88
C ASP A 130 -1.38 -2.50 -13.87
N GLY A 131 -0.24 -3.18 -14.03
CA GLY A 131 -0.11 -4.35 -14.89
C GLY A 131 -1.00 -5.51 -14.43
N VAL A 132 -0.98 -5.83 -13.13
CA VAL A 132 -1.83 -6.87 -12.55
C VAL A 132 -3.30 -6.47 -12.60
N ALA A 133 -3.64 -5.23 -12.26
CA ALA A 133 -5.01 -4.73 -12.29
C ALA A 133 -5.61 -4.83 -13.69
N ALA A 134 -4.85 -4.49 -14.73
CA ALA A 134 -5.27 -4.60 -16.12
C ALA A 134 -5.43 -6.07 -16.57
N ALA A 135 -4.48 -6.94 -16.23
CA ALA A 135 -4.47 -8.33 -16.70
C ALA A 135 -5.46 -9.25 -15.97
N HIS A 136 -5.74 -8.97 -14.68
CA HIS A 136 -6.61 -9.77 -13.82
C HIS A 136 -7.94 -9.08 -13.51
N ALA A 137 -8.29 -8.02 -14.26
CA ALA A 137 -9.58 -7.35 -14.12
C ALA A 137 -10.72 -8.37 -14.31
N PRO A 138 -11.65 -8.51 -13.35
CA PRO A 138 -12.74 -9.47 -13.46
C PRO A 138 -13.71 -9.09 -14.59
N GLU A 139 -13.91 -10.00 -15.54
CA GLU A 139 -14.84 -9.81 -16.68
C GLU A 139 -16.31 -9.66 -16.26
N ARG A 140 -16.67 -10.21 -15.09
CA ARG A 140 -18.05 -10.28 -14.58
C ARG A 140 -18.13 -9.90 -13.10
N GLY A 141 -19.36 -9.72 -12.61
CA GLY A 141 -19.64 -9.33 -11.22
C GLY A 141 -19.95 -7.84 -11.07
N THR A 142 -20.67 -7.50 -10.01
CA THR A 142 -20.99 -6.10 -9.67
C THR A 142 -19.93 -5.53 -8.72
N VAL A 143 -19.91 -4.21 -8.53
CA VAL A 143 -18.99 -3.60 -7.56
C VAL A 143 -19.28 -4.08 -6.14
N GLU A 144 -20.55 -4.32 -5.80
CA GLU A 144 -21.00 -4.84 -4.50
C GLU A 144 -20.50 -6.25 -4.25
N SER A 145 -20.59 -7.14 -5.25
CA SER A 145 -20.12 -8.52 -5.07
C SER A 145 -18.61 -8.57 -4.88
N ARG A 146 -17.86 -7.75 -5.63
CA ARG A 146 -16.40 -7.64 -5.51
C ARG A 146 -15.99 -7.04 -4.17
N PHE A 147 -16.68 -5.98 -3.75
CA PHE A 147 -16.47 -5.36 -2.45
C PHE A 147 -16.72 -6.35 -1.30
N ALA A 148 -17.79 -7.13 -1.38
CA ALA A 148 -18.11 -8.16 -0.39
C ALA A 148 -17.08 -9.29 -0.37
N GLU A 149 -16.55 -9.73 -1.52
CA GLU A 149 -15.48 -10.75 -1.54
C GLU A 149 -14.16 -10.22 -0.97
N LEU A 150 -13.78 -8.99 -1.33
CA LEU A 150 -12.54 -8.36 -0.86
C LEU A 150 -12.51 -8.14 0.65
N PHE A 151 -13.55 -7.48 1.16
CA PHE A 151 -13.55 -6.98 2.52
C PHE A 151 -14.35 -7.86 3.48
N GLY A 152 -15.16 -8.80 2.97
CA GLY A 152 -16.02 -9.66 3.77
C GLY A 152 -16.88 -8.84 4.74
N ASP A 153 -16.81 -9.22 6.01
CA ASP A 153 -17.51 -8.55 7.11
C ASP A 153 -16.70 -7.42 7.75
N SER A 154 -15.64 -6.91 7.11
CA SER A 154 -14.83 -5.80 7.64
C SER A 154 -15.70 -4.56 7.86
N PRO A 155 -15.93 -4.13 9.11
CA PRO A 155 -16.74 -2.94 9.39
C PRO A 155 -16.03 -1.67 8.92
N ILE A 156 -14.69 -1.64 8.98
CA ILE A 156 -13.87 -0.49 8.60
C ILE A 156 -14.08 -0.15 7.12
N ALA A 157 -13.82 -1.08 6.21
CA ALA A 157 -13.98 -0.85 4.78
C ALA A 157 -15.44 -0.52 4.43
N ALA A 158 -16.41 -1.18 5.08
CA ALA A 158 -17.82 -0.91 4.88
C ALA A 158 -18.20 0.53 5.26
N GLU A 159 -17.71 1.04 6.38
CA GLU A 159 -17.92 2.41 6.84
C GLU A 159 -17.25 3.44 5.93
N ILE A 160 -16.06 3.15 5.40
CA ILE A 160 -15.35 4.06 4.48
C ILE A 160 -16.09 4.14 3.13
N TYR A 161 -16.41 2.98 2.53
CA TYR A 161 -16.70 2.92 1.09
C TYR A 161 -18.17 2.67 0.73
N ARG A 162 -18.98 2.00 1.55
CA ARG A 162 -20.38 1.70 1.18
C ARG A 162 -21.20 2.96 0.82
N PRO A 163 -21.05 4.11 1.50
CA PRO A 163 -21.81 5.31 1.15
C PRO A 163 -21.51 5.85 -0.27
N ALA A 164 -20.35 5.53 -0.84
CA ALA A 164 -19.85 6.06 -2.09
C ALA A 164 -19.29 4.97 -3.01
N LEU A 165 -19.79 3.73 -2.89
CA LEU A 165 -19.16 2.55 -3.48
C LEU A 165 -18.99 2.64 -5.00
N HIS A 166 -19.99 3.16 -5.70
CA HIS A 166 -19.93 3.33 -7.16
C HIS A 166 -18.93 4.42 -7.59
N GLU A 167 -18.66 5.39 -6.73
CA GLU A 167 -17.69 6.45 -7.03
C GLU A 167 -16.24 5.95 -6.93
N VAL A 168 -16.01 4.83 -6.24
CA VAL A 168 -14.70 4.18 -6.08
C VAL A 168 -14.64 2.81 -6.77
N ALA A 169 -15.51 2.58 -7.75
CA ALA A 169 -15.66 1.27 -8.39
C ALA A 169 -14.37 0.77 -9.08
N ASP A 170 -13.60 1.67 -9.69
CA ASP A 170 -12.31 1.32 -10.30
C ASP A 170 -11.29 0.89 -9.25
N GLY A 171 -11.18 1.63 -8.13
CA GLY A 171 -10.31 1.23 -7.03
C GLY A 171 -10.68 -0.13 -6.42
N VAL A 172 -11.99 -0.42 -6.30
CA VAL A 172 -12.48 -1.74 -5.87
C VAL A 172 -12.09 -2.82 -6.90
N ARG A 173 -12.23 -2.54 -8.20
CA ARG A 173 -11.85 -3.48 -9.26
C ARG A 173 -10.35 -3.77 -9.22
N ASP A 174 -9.52 -2.75 -9.07
CA ASP A 174 -8.07 -2.89 -9.13
C ASP A 174 -7.53 -3.63 -7.90
N LEU A 175 -8.03 -3.30 -6.69
CA LEU A 175 -7.69 -4.06 -5.48
C LEU A 175 -8.19 -5.52 -5.58
N TYR A 176 -9.36 -5.77 -6.17
CA TYR A 176 -9.89 -7.12 -6.38
C TYR A 176 -8.99 -7.94 -7.29
N ALA A 177 -8.54 -7.36 -8.40
CA ALA A 177 -7.61 -8.01 -9.31
C ALA A 177 -6.28 -8.35 -8.61
N MET A 178 -5.74 -7.41 -7.81
CA MET A 178 -4.54 -7.65 -7.02
C MET A 178 -4.74 -8.77 -5.97
N ASP A 179 -5.83 -8.75 -5.18
CA ASP A 179 -6.09 -9.80 -4.20
C ASP A 179 -6.26 -11.18 -4.87
N ALA A 180 -6.95 -11.24 -6.01
CA ALA A 180 -7.10 -12.47 -6.79
C ALA A 180 -5.75 -12.98 -7.30
N PHE A 181 -4.88 -12.09 -7.79
CA PHE A 181 -3.51 -12.42 -8.20
C PHE A 181 -2.70 -12.98 -7.03
N LEU A 182 -2.63 -12.26 -5.90
CA LEU A 182 -1.90 -12.72 -4.72
C LEU A 182 -2.37 -14.10 -4.25
N ARG A 183 -3.70 -14.31 -4.21
CA ARG A 183 -4.31 -15.60 -3.87
C ARG A 183 -3.91 -16.72 -4.83
N ALA A 184 -3.92 -16.45 -6.15
CA ALA A 184 -3.53 -17.44 -7.16
C ALA A 184 -2.06 -17.87 -7.03
N HIS A 185 -1.19 -16.97 -6.56
CA HIS A 185 0.23 -17.24 -6.33
C HIS A 185 0.58 -17.68 -4.90
N GLY A 186 -0.42 -17.85 -4.01
CA GLY A 186 -0.18 -18.19 -2.61
C GLY A 186 0.58 -17.11 -1.83
N ILE A 187 0.50 -15.85 -2.28
CA ILE A 187 1.13 -14.70 -1.65
C ILE A 187 0.13 -14.10 -0.66
N ALA A 188 0.56 -13.88 0.58
CA ALA A 188 -0.23 -13.18 1.57
C ALA A 188 -0.02 -11.67 1.45
N TRP A 189 -1.04 -10.89 1.80
CA TRP A 189 -0.83 -9.47 2.11
C TRP A 189 0.16 -9.37 3.28
N SER A 190 1.24 -8.62 3.07
CA SER A 190 2.30 -8.41 4.05
C SER A 190 2.67 -6.94 4.14
N THR A 191 3.25 -6.57 5.27
CA THR A 191 3.99 -5.32 5.39
C THR A 191 5.31 -5.41 4.62
N PRO A 192 6.02 -4.28 4.43
CA PRO A 192 7.43 -4.34 4.09
C PRO A 192 8.20 -5.24 5.06
N ASP A 193 9.35 -5.74 4.62
CA ASP A 193 10.22 -6.57 5.45
C ASP A 193 10.98 -5.68 6.45
N PRO A 194 10.84 -5.92 7.77
CA PRO A 194 11.47 -5.08 8.79
C PRO A 194 13.00 -5.23 8.84
N GLU A 195 13.56 -6.33 8.33
CA GLU A 195 15.01 -6.56 8.33
C GLU A 195 15.74 -5.72 7.28
N VAL A 196 15.01 -5.31 6.24
CA VAL A 196 15.51 -4.48 5.12
C VAL A 196 15.16 -3.01 5.25
N HIS A 197 14.29 -2.66 6.21
CA HIS A 197 13.86 -1.30 6.43
C HIS A 197 15.02 -0.42 6.93
N GLY A 198 15.25 0.73 6.28
CA GLY A 198 16.37 1.63 6.62
C GLY A 198 17.65 1.43 5.79
N MET A 199 17.66 0.49 4.83
CA MET A 199 18.80 0.21 3.95
C MET A 199 18.70 0.98 2.62
N VAL A 200 19.84 1.34 2.03
CA VAL A 200 19.94 1.79 0.63
C VAL A 200 20.76 0.74 -0.11
N TYR A 201 20.26 0.30 -1.26
CA TYR A 201 20.85 -0.78 -2.02
C TYR A 201 21.69 -0.26 -3.19
N PRO A 202 22.90 -0.79 -3.41
CA PRO A 202 23.67 -0.51 -4.61
C PRO A 202 22.98 -1.04 -5.88
N ASP A 203 23.28 -0.45 -7.03
CA ASP A 203 22.72 -0.83 -8.33
C ASP A 203 22.86 -2.33 -8.69
N GLU A 204 23.93 -2.97 -8.23
CA GLU A 204 24.12 -4.41 -8.46
C GLU A 204 23.07 -5.26 -7.73
N GLU A 205 22.74 -4.87 -6.51
CA GLU A 205 21.77 -5.57 -5.66
C GLU A 205 20.32 -5.28 -6.13
N THR A 206 20.03 -4.03 -6.54
CA THR A 206 18.73 -3.71 -7.14
C THR A 206 18.48 -4.50 -8.43
N ARG A 207 19.50 -4.69 -9.27
CA ARG A 207 19.43 -5.58 -10.46
C ARG A 207 19.24 -7.04 -10.08
N GLU A 208 19.81 -7.50 -8.96
CA GLU A 208 19.56 -8.85 -8.45
C GLU A 208 18.10 -9.04 -8.05
N PHE A 209 17.50 -8.08 -7.35
CA PHE A 209 16.07 -8.13 -7.01
C PHE A 209 15.17 -8.24 -8.25
N VAL A 210 15.51 -7.53 -9.34
CA VAL A 210 14.77 -7.67 -10.61
C VAL A 210 14.94 -9.06 -11.20
N ARG A 211 16.16 -9.63 -11.20
CA ARG A 211 16.40 -11.01 -11.69
C ARG A 211 15.63 -12.05 -10.87
N GLU A 212 15.61 -11.92 -9.55
CA GLU A 212 14.83 -12.78 -8.66
C GLU A 212 13.33 -12.68 -8.96
N ALA A 213 12.82 -11.45 -9.11
CA ALA A 213 11.43 -11.20 -9.47
C ALA A 213 11.06 -11.86 -10.81
N ARG A 214 11.91 -11.70 -11.84
CA ARG A 214 11.71 -12.34 -13.16
C ARG A 214 11.69 -13.86 -13.07
N SER A 215 12.57 -14.45 -12.25
CA SER A 215 12.58 -15.90 -12.05
C SER A 215 11.32 -16.39 -11.33
N ARG A 216 10.89 -15.68 -10.28
CA ARG A 216 9.69 -16.00 -9.50
C ARG A 216 8.40 -15.88 -10.31
N PHE A 217 8.32 -14.87 -11.18
CA PHE A 217 7.13 -14.54 -11.97
C PHE A 217 7.31 -14.86 -13.46
N ALA A 218 8.14 -15.85 -13.80
CA ALA A 218 8.43 -16.24 -15.19
C ALA A 218 7.18 -16.64 -16.00
N GLY A 219 6.10 -17.05 -15.32
CA GLY A 219 4.82 -17.42 -15.93
C GLY A 219 3.80 -16.29 -16.01
N GLU A 220 4.13 -15.07 -15.57
CA GLU A 220 3.20 -13.95 -15.44
C GLU A 220 3.58 -12.79 -16.38
N PRO A 221 3.06 -12.74 -17.61
CA PRO A 221 3.44 -11.74 -18.61
C PRO A 221 3.22 -10.30 -18.13
N ALA A 222 2.15 -10.05 -17.37
CA ALA A 222 1.84 -8.73 -16.84
C ALA A 222 2.89 -8.23 -15.86
N VAL A 223 3.42 -9.12 -15.02
CA VAL A 223 4.50 -8.78 -14.08
C VAL A 223 5.82 -8.60 -14.85
N LEU A 224 6.11 -9.45 -15.83
CA LEU A 224 7.34 -9.33 -16.62
C LEU A 224 7.40 -8.02 -17.42
N ASP A 225 6.30 -7.61 -18.06
CA ASP A 225 6.19 -6.31 -18.75
C ASP A 225 6.33 -5.13 -17.76
N ALA A 226 5.77 -5.24 -16.55
CA ALA A 226 6.00 -4.25 -15.51
C ALA A 226 7.48 -4.15 -15.09
N LEU A 227 8.18 -5.28 -15.00
CA LEU A 227 9.62 -5.33 -14.68
C LEU A 227 10.48 -4.76 -15.83
N ASP A 228 10.11 -5.00 -17.08
CA ASP A 228 10.79 -4.40 -18.25
C ASP A 228 10.67 -2.87 -18.24
N ARG A 229 9.49 -2.35 -17.91
CA ARG A 229 9.26 -0.89 -17.78
C ARG A 229 10.02 -0.30 -16.59
N TYR A 230 10.07 -1.02 -15.48
CA TYR A 230 10.85 -0.62 -14.31
C TYR A 230 12.34 -0.50 -14.68
N ASP A 231 12.93 -1.50 -15.35
CA ASP A 231 14.32 -1.46 -15.79
C ASP A 231 14.59 -0.27 -16.74
N ALA A 232 13.65 0.03 -17.65
CA ALA A 232 13.76 1.17 -18.55
C ALA A 232 13.71 2.52 -17.80
N GLN A 233 12.90 2.64 -16.75
CA GLN A 233 12.87 3.82 -15.89
C GLN A 233 14.18 4.01 -15.14
N GLN A 234 14.74 2.93 -14.56
CA GLN A 234 16.05 3.00 -13.90
C GLN A 234 17.15 3.44 -14.87
N ALA A 235 17.18 2.88 -16.07
CA ALA A 235 18.18 3.22 -17.07
C ALA A 235 18.13 4.72 -17.45
N ALA A 236 16.93 5.28 -17.63
CA ALA A 236 16.76 6.69 -17.94
C ALA A 236 17.29 7.62 -16.84
N LEU A 237 17.08 7.27 -15.56
CA LEU A 237 17.58 8.07 -14.44
C LEU A 237 19.11 8.14 -14.39
N HIS A 238 19.81 7.09 -14.82
CA HIS A 238 21.26 7.06 -14.87
C HIS A 238 21.87 7.76 -16.11
N GLU A 239 21.06 8.09 -17.12
CA GLU A 239 21.51 8.84 -18.30
C GLU A 239 21.47 10.37 -18.09
N ASP A 240 20.73 10.83 -17.07
CA ASP A 240 20.55 12.25 -16.74
C ASP A 240 21.52 12.78 -15.66
N ASP A 241 22.38 11.91 -15.09
CA ASP A 241 23.45 12.22 -14.11
C ASP A 241 24.85 12.36 -14.76
#